data_AF-A0A7G8V947-F1
#
_entry.id   AF-A0A7G8V947-F1
#
_cell.length_a   1.000
_cell.length_b   1.000
_cell.length_c   1.000
_cell.angle_alpha   90.00
_cell.angle_beta   90.00
_cell.angle_gamma   90.00
#
_symmetry.space_group_name_H-M   'P 1'
#
loop_
_entity.id
_entity.type
_entity.pdbx_description
1 polymer ?
#
loop_
_entity_poly.entity_id
_entity_poly.type
_entity_poly.pdbx_seq_one_letter_code
_entity_poly.pdbx_strand_id
1 'polypeptide(L)'
;MKKRVILTFAALSCLQISNAQEEKSYKLVSNPNGIVLGYNPASGVKILTIDGLKFKDLNKNGKLDPYEDWRLSAEERAKDLAHQMTIEQISGLMLYSGHQMIPAADSGFGSGTYNGLIFSESKAKAEDLNDNQKKFLKEDNLRHILITKIESPEVAAAWNNNMQAFVEGIGFGIPGNTSTDPRHTATINSEFNAGAGGKISMWPDGLGMAATFDPAIVKEFGHIAAQEYRALGISTALSPQIDLGTEPRWYRIAMTFGESPLMTTDMARAYIDGFQTSFGKDEIKDGWGYKSVNAMVKHWPGGGAEEAGRDGHWAYGKFAVYPGKNWEKHLYPFTKGAFKLDGKTKEASAVMPYYTITYGQDPSGNNVANGYSKYMITDLLRMKYNYDGVVCGYSAQMGPPNGAMYPTKFGVGTCRY
;
A
#
# COMPACT_ATOMS: atom_id res chain seq x y z
N MET A 1 -12.64 -75.59 -18.62
CA MET A 1 -12.08 -74.36 -18.01
C MET A 1 -11.92 -73.28 -19.06
N LYS A 2 -12.70 -72.20 -18.97
CA LYS A 2 -12.37 -70.80 -19.35
C LYS A 2 -13.61 -69.94 -19.04
N LYS A 3 -13.59 -69.33 -17.84
CA LYS A 3 -14.60 -68.36 -17.39
C LYS A 3 -14.51 -67.11 -18.27
N ARG A 4 -15.59 -66.70 -18.93
CA ARG A 4 -15.72 -65.37 -19.52
C ARG A 4 -16.29 -64.43 -18.45
N VAL A 5 -15.49 -63.47 -18.03
CA VAL A 5 -15.89 -62.39 -17.13
C VAL A 5 -16.65 -61.36 -17.97
N ILE A 6 -17.91 -61.11 -17.62
CA ILE A 6 -18.71 -60.02 -18.16
C ILE A 6 -18.44 -58.82 -17.25
N LEU A 7 -17.77 -57.77 -17.77
CA LEU A 7 -17.65 -56.49 -17.09
C LEU A 7 -18.91 -55.67 -17.36
N THR A 8 -19.72 -55.47 -16.32
CA THR A 8 -20.84 -54.54 -16.30
C THR A 8 -20.31 -53.13 -16.05
N PHE A 9 -20.41 -52.24 -17.04
CA PHE A 9 -20.16 -50.81 -16.82
C PHE A 9 -21.37 -50.20 -16.09
N ALA A 10 -21.19 -49.89 -14.80
CA ALA A 10 -22.14 -49.07 -14.05
C ALA A 10 -21.90 -47.60 -14.40
N ALA A 11 -22.90 -46.97 -15.02
CA ALA A 11 -22.91 -45.52 -15.21
C ALA A 11 -23.16 -44.84 -13.87
N LEU A 12 -22.12 -44.30 -13.24
CA LEU A 12 -22.27 -43.35 -12.13
C LEU A 12 -22.75 -42.01 -12.72
N SER A 13 -24.03 -41.69 -12.50
CA SER A 13 -24.54 -40.34 -12.64
C SER A 13 -23.93 -39.47 -11.54
N CYS A 14 -22.92 -38.67 -11.91
CA CYS A 14 -22.47 -37.57 -11.06
C CYS A 14 -23.59 -36.54 -10.95
N LEU A 15 -24.34 -36.59 -9.84
CA LEU A 15 -25.12 -35.46 -9.35
C LEU A 15 -24.15 -34.28 -9.14
N GLN A 16 -24.17 -33.32 -10.05
CA GLN A 16 -23.59 -32.01 -9.80
C GLN A 16 -24.38 -31.36 -8.67
N ILE A 17 -23.83 -31.41 -7.46
CA ILE A 17 -24.24 -30.52 -6.38
C ILE A 17 -23.84 -29.13 -6.86
N SER A 18 -24.82 -28.36 -7.33
CA SER A 18 -24.67 -26.93 -7.52
C SER A 18 -24.31 -26.34 -6.16
N ASN A 19 -23.03 -26.04 -5.95
CA ASN A 19 -22.65 -25.14 -4.86
C ASN A 19 -23.46 -23.86 -5.05
N ALA A 20 -24.34 -23.57 -4.10
CA ALA A 20 -25.04 -22.31 -4.02
C ALA A 20 -23.97 -21.22 -4.07
N GLN A 21 -23.90 -20.52 -5.19
CA GLN A 21 -23.05 -19.35 -5.34
C GLN A 21 -23.57 -18.34 -4.32
N GLU A 22 -22.85 -18.16 -3.20
CA GLU A 22 -23.15 -17.12 -2.22
C GLU A 22 -23.48 -15.85 -2.98
N GLU A 23 -24.68 -15.28 -2.75
CA GLU A 23 -25.05 -14.02 -3.38
C GLU A 23 -23.95 -13.01 -3.07
N LYS A 24 -23.32 -12.48 -4.12
CA LYS A 24 -22.28 -11.48 -3.99
C LYS A 24 -22.83 -10.34 -3.14
N SER A 25 -22.11 -9.96 -2.09
CA SER A 25 -22.47 -8.86 -1.18
C SER A 25 -22.48 -7.47 -1.86
N TYR A 26 -22.20 -7.39 -3.16
CA TYR A 26 -22.20 -6.18 -3.97
C TYR A 26 -23.02 -6.35 -5.26
N LYS A 27 -23.51 -5.23 -5.78
CA LYS A 27 -24.19 -5.14 -7.07
C LYS A 27 -23.32 -4.39 -8.07
N LEU A 28 -23.31 -4.88 -9.31
CA LEU A 28 -22.66 -4.22 -10.45
C LEU A 28 -23.69 -3.49 -11.30
N VAL A 29 -23.31 -2.29 -11.74
CA VAL A 29 -24.14 -1.42 -12.57
C VAL A 29 -23.29 -0.93 -13.74
N SER A 30 -23.59 -1.42 -14.92
CA SER A 30 -22.89 -1.03 -16.14
C SER A 30 -23.45 0.28 -16.71
N ASN A 31 -22.54 1.20 -17.05
CA ASN A 31 -22.85 2.36 -17.89
C ASN A 31 -22.61 2.03 -19.38
N PRO A 32 -23.49 2.46 -20.30
CA PRO A 32 -23.21 2.38 -21.73
C PRO A 32 -21.93 3.15 -22.07
N ASN A 33 -20.94 2.48 -22.69
CA ASN A 33 -19.64 3.07 -23.05
C ASN A 33 -18.92 3.79 -21.89
N GLY A 34 -19.18 3.39 -20.65
CA GLY A 34 -18.64 4.03 -19.45
C GLY A 34 -18.12 3.01 -18.44
N ILE A 35 -17.93 3.46 -17.20
CA ILE A 35 -17.40 2.60 -16.14
C ILE A 35 -18.48 1.64 -15.59
N VAL A 36 -18.02 0.50 -15.06
CA VAL A 36 -18.85 -0.38 -14.23
C VAL A 36 -18.77 0.09 -12.79
N LEU A 37 -19.91 0.48 -12.21
CA LEU A 37 -20.01 0.78 -10.79
C LEU A 37 -20.22 -0.51 -10.01
N GLY A 38 -19.54 -0.67 -8.88
CA GLY A 38 -19.84 -1.72 -7.91
C GLY A 38 -20.19 -1.09 -6.57
N TYR A 39 -21.34 -1.39 -5.98
CA TYR A 39 -21.76 -0.85 -4.68
C TYR A 39 -22.34 -1.95 -3.79
N ASN A 40 -22.31 -1.75 -2.47
CA ASN A 40 -22.96 -2.66 -1.53
C ASN A 40 -24.37 -2.15 -1.23
N PRO A 41 -25.45 -2.94 -1.45
CA PRO A 41 -26.81 -2.51 -1.13
C PRO A 41 -27.03 -2.10 0.34
N ALA A 42 -26.22 -2.61 1.26
CA ALA A 42 -26.28 -2.27 2.68
C ALA A 42 -25.56 -0.96 3.04
N SER A 43 -24.79 -0.35 2.13
CA SER A 43 -24.13 0.95 2.41
C SER A 43 -25.13 2.11 2.47
N GLY A 44 -26.32 1.93 1.91
CA GLY A 44 -27.33 2.98 1.79
C GLY A 44 -27.07 3.97 0.64
N VAL A 45 -26.01 3.76 -0.14
CA VAL A 45 -25.77 4.49 -1.40
C VAL A 45 -26.88 4.18 -2.38
N LYS A 46 -27.37 5.22 -3.05
CA LYS A 46 -28.34 5.13 -4.14
C LYS A 46 -27.66 5.29 -5.48
N ILE A 47 -28.28 4.72 -6.52
CA ILE A 47 -27.85 4.92 -7.90
C ILE A 47 -28.71 6.02 -8.51
N LEU A 48 -28.09 7.15 -8.82
CA LEU A 48 -28.71 8.25 -9.56
C LEU A 48 -28.65 7.93 -11.06
N THR A 49 -29.72 8.29 -11.78
CA THR A 49 -29.73 8.21 -13.25
C THR A 49 -29.90 9.62 -13.80
N ILE A 50 -28.89 10.10 -14.52
CA ILE A 50 -28.85 11.44 -15.13
C ILE A 50 -28.46 11.25 -16.59
N ASP A 51 -29.32 11.72 -17.50
CA ASP A 51 -29.13 11.60 -18.95
C ASP A 51 -28.82 10.17 -19.42
N GLY A 52 -29.44 9.16 -18.78
CA GLY A 52 -29.24 7.74 -19.08
C GLY A 52 -27.95 7.13 -18.52
N LEU A 53 -27.08 7.94 -17.89
CA LEU A 53 -25.89 7.49 -17.17
C LEU A 53 -26.18 7.32 -15.68
N LYS A 54 -25.43 6.43 -15.04
CA LYS A 54 -25.60 6.00 -13.66
C LYS A 54 -24.42 6.44 -12.81
N PHE A 55 -24.72 6.90 -11.60
CA PHE A 55 -23.76 7.44 -10.63
C PHE A 55 -24.10 6.98 -9.23
N LYS A 56 -23.10 6.93 -8.34
CA LYS A 56 -23.32 6.65 -6.93
C LYS A 56 -23.51 7.96 -6.17
N ASP A 57 -24.61 8.05 -5.43
CA ASP A 57 -24.84 9.09 -4.41
C ASP A 57 -24.11 8.67 -3.12
N LEU A 58 -22.82 8.97 -3.06
CA LEU A 58 -21.89 8.52 -2.01
C LEU A 58 -22.14 9.25 -0.69
N ASN A 59 -22.45 10.55 -0.72
CA ASN A 59 -22.80 11.32 0.48
C ASN A 59 -24.29 11.27 0.85
N LYS A 60 -25.12 10.64 -0.01
CA LYS A 60 -26.54 10.35 0.22
C LYS A 60 -27.41 11.61 0.26
N ASN A 61 -27.03 12.65 -0.48
CA ASN A 61 -27.75 13.92 -0.53
C ASN A 61 -28.81 13.97 -1.65
N GLY A 62 -28.90 12.93 -2.48
CA GLY A 62 -29.87 12.79 -3.56
C GLY A 62 -29.55 13.60 -4.83
N LYS A 63 -28.34 14.14 -4.96
CA LYS A 63 -27.85 14.92 -6.10
C LYS A 63 -26.52 14.34 -6.57
N LEU A 64 -26.17 14.57 -7.84
CA LEU A 64 -24.85 14.23 -8.34
C LEU A 64 -23.90 15.38 -8.03
N ASP A 65 -23.00 15.19 -7.08
CA ASP A 65 -21.92 16.13 -6.81
C ASP A 65 -20.72 15.88 -7.74
N PRO A 66 -19.90 16.91 -8.07
CA PRO A 66 -18.76 16.73 -8.96
C PRO A 66 -17.80 15.61 -8.53
N TYR A 67 -17.53 15.43 -7.23
CA TYR A 67 -16.65 14.35 -6.77
C TYR A 67 -17.17 12.93 -7.03
N GLU A 68 -18.48 12.78 -7.26
CA GLU A 68 -19.14 11.51 -7.57
C GLU A 68 -19.21 11.24 -9.08
N ASP A 69 -19.00 12.29 -9.89
CA ASP A 69 -19.07 12.22 -11.34
C ASP A 69 -17.78 11.62 -11.93
N TRP A 70 -17.84 10.33 -12.25
CA TRP A 70 -16.74 9.59 -12.84
C TRP A 70 -16.29 10.08 -14.23
N ARG A 71 -17.02 11.01 -14.85
CA ARG A 71 -16.64 11.65 -16.12
C ARG A 71 -15.60 12.74 -15.92
N LEU A 72 -15.54 13.34 -14.74
CA LEU A 72 -14.58 14.38 -14.38
C LEU A 72 -13.21 13.78 -14.06
N SER A 73 -12.16 14.59 -14.19
CA SER A 73 -10.82 14.17 -13.82
C SER A 73 -10.69 13.90 -12.32
N ALA A 74 -9.73 13.06 -11.93
CA ALA A 74 -9.46 12.82 -10.52
C ALA A 74 -9.14 14.11 -9.75
N GLU A 75 -8.47 15.07 -10.40
CA GLU A 75 -8.12 16.37 -9.81
C GLU A 75 -9.36 17.24 -9.55
N GLU A 76 -10.27 17.35 -10.53
CA GLU A 76 -11.54 18.08 -10.35
C GLU A 76 -12.38 17.47 -9.22
N ARG A 77 -12.46 16.14 -9.19
CA ARG A 77 -13.21 15.40 -8.16
C ARG A 77 -12.59 15.57 -6.78
N ALA A 78 -11.26 15.53 -6.67
CA ALA A 78 -10.55 15.71 -5.41
C ALA A 78 -10.71 17.14 -4.87
N LYS A 79 -10.63 18.16 -5.75
CA LYS A 79 -10.85 19.57 -5.38
C LYS A 79 -12.26 19.82 -4.88
N ASP A 80 -13.27 19.27 -5.56
CA ASP A 80 -14.66 19.37 -5.12
C ASP A 80 -14.85 18.70 -3.74
N LEU A 81 -14.38 17.45 -3.59
CA LEU A 81 -14.46 16.73 -2.32
C LEU A 81 -13.79 17.51 -1.17
N ALA A 82 -12.58 18.02 -1.40
CA ALA A 82 -11.84 18.77 -0.39
C ALA A 82 -12.58 20.03 0.07
N HIS A 83 -13.30 20.73 -0.81
CA HIS A 83 -14.11 21.89 -0.43
C HIS A 83 -15.35 21.53 0.41
N GLN A 84 -15.85 20.30 0.30
CA GLN A 84 -17.01 19.84 1.05
C GLN A 84 -16.64 19.26 2.43
N MET A 85 -15.39 18.85 2.61
CA MET A 85 -14.92 18.21 3.84
C MET A 85 -14.56 19.23 4.93
N THR A 86 -14.79 18.86 6.19
CA THR A 86 -14.27 19.61 7.33
C THR A 86 -12.76 19.36 7.51
N ILE A 87 -12.10 20.24 8.27
CA ILE A 87 -10.67 20.10 8.60
C ILE A 87 -10.41 18.77 9.32
N GLU A 88 -11.31 18.32 10.20
CA GLU A 88 -11.20 17.06 10.92
C GLU A 88 -11.26 15.86 9.96
N GLN A 89 -12.15 15.91 8.97
CA GLN A 89 -12.24 14.84 7.97
C GLN A 89 -11.00 14.82 7.07
N ILE A 90 -10.50 15.99 6.65
CA ILE A 90 -9.25 16.11 5.89
C ILE A 90 -8.08 15.56 6.71
N SER A 91 -8.02 15.89 8.00
CA SER A 91 -6.97 15.41 8.92
C SER A 91 -7.01 13.88 9.04
N GLY A 92 -8.20 13.28 9.10
CA GLY A 92 -8.35 11.82 9.11
C GLY A 92 -7.77 11.13 7.87
N LEU A 93 -7.90 11.73 6.69
CA LEU A 93 -7.28 11.22 5.46
C LEU A 93 -5.76 11.32 5.48
N MET A 94 -5.17 12.14 6.34
CA MET A 94 -3.73 12.25 6.49
C MET A 94 -3.17 11.20 7.46
N LEU A 95 -4.00 10.40 8.13
CA LEU A 95 -3.57 9.42 9.12
C LEU A 95 -3.39 8.02 8.53
N TYR A 96 -2.41 7.30 9.07
CA TYR A 96 -2.23 5.86 8.92
C TYR A 96 -2.70 5.09 10.15
N SER A 97 -3.30 3.92 9.95
CA SER A 97 -3.68 3.05 11.06
C SER A 97 -2.43 2.52 11.77
N GLY A 98 -2.58 2.12 13.03
CA GLY A 98 -1.65 1.14 13.60
C GLY A 98 -1.67 -0.18 12.81
N HIS A 99 -0.68 -1.04 13.03
CA HIS A 99 -0.60 -2.34 12.38
C HIS A 99 -1.86 -3.19 12.65
N GLN A 100 -2.46 -3.70 11.58
CA GLN A 100 -3.65 -4.53 11.63
C GLN A 100 -3.29 -6.00 11.36
N MET A 101 -3.82 -6.87 12.21
CA MET A 101 -3.85 -8.31 12.00
C MET A 101 -5.28 -8.74 11.67
N ILE A 102 -5.42 -9.59 10.65
CA ILE A 102 -6.72 -10.10 10.19
C ILE A 102 -6.71 -11.65 10.30
N PRO A 103 -7.42 -12.25 11.28
CA PRO A 103 -8.16 -11.60 12.37
C PRO A 103 -7.22 -10.95 13.41
N ALA A 104 -7.80 -10.12 14.28
CA ALA A 104 -7.05 -9.49 15.37
C ALA A 104 -6.50 -10.54 16.34
N ALA A 105 -5.35 -10.25 16.95
CA ALA A 105 -4.82 -11.08 18.02
C ALA A 105 -5.70 -10.99 19.28
N ASP A 106 -5.76 -12.05 20.08
CA ASP A 106 -6.49 -12.03 21.35
C ASP A 106 -5.83 -11.11 22.39
N SER A 107 -4.52 -10.88 22.29
CA SER A 107 -3.78 -9.99 23.20
C SER A 107 -2.51 -9.42 22.56
N GLY A 108 -1.96 -8.38 23.19
CA GLY A 108 -0.68 -7.79 22.77
C GLY A 108 -0.76 -6.99 21.47
N PHE A 109 0.30 -7.06 20.67
CA PHE A 109 0.41 -6.33 19.42
C PHE A 109 -0.62 -6.82 18.39
N GLY A 110 -1.34 -5.89 17.77
CA GLY A 110 -2.38 -6.22 16.78
C GLY A 110 -3.68 -6.75 17.39
N SER A 111 -3.90 -6.58 18.70
CA SER A 111 -5.14 -7.01 19.33
C SER A 111 -6.32 -6.08 19.07
N GLY A 112 -7.53 -6.65 19.14
CA GLY A 112 -8.78 -5.95 18.93
C GLY A 112 -9.97 -6.78 19.40
N THR A 113 -11.11 -6.14 19.57
CA THR A 113 -12.35 -6.79 20.03
C THR A 113 -13.40 -6.83 18.94
N TYR A 114 -14.32 -7.79 19.03
CA TYR A 114 -15.47 -7.96 18.16
C TYR A 114 -16.71 -7.96 19.05
N ASN A 115 -17.46 -6.85 19.05
CA ASN A 115 -18.56 -6.61 19.97
C ASN A 115 -18.14 -6.75 21.45
N GLY A 116 -16.95 -6.24 21.79
CA GLY A 116 -16.40 -6.24 23.15
C GLY A 116 -15.74 -7.54 23.60
N LEU A 117 -15.70 -8.60 22.77
CA LEU A 117 -15.02 -9.87 23.06
C LEU A 117 -13.76 -10.03 22.22
N ILE A 118 -12.77 -10.79 22.70
CA ILE A 118 -11.61 -11.19 21.89
C ILE A 118 -12.03 -12.15 20.77
N PHE A 119 -11.20 -12.30 19.73
CA PHE A 119 -11.57 -13.06 18.54
C PHE A 119 -12.00 -14.50 18.87
N SER A 120 -11.20 -15.20 19.68
CA SER A 120 -11.47 -16.60 20.07
C SER A 120 -12.77 -16.81 20.86
N GLU A 121 -13.32 -15.76 21.49
CA GLU A 121 -14.55 -15.81 22.27
C GLU A 121 -15.76 -15.21 21.54
N SER A 122 -15.52 -14.41 20.50
CA SER A 122 -16.54 -13.57 19.85
C SER A 122 -17.49 -14.30 18.89
N LYS A 123 -17.10 -15.49 18.41
CA LYS A 123 -17.71 -16.19 17.26
C LYS A 123 -17.71 -15.36 15.95
N ALA A 124 -16.95 -14.27 15.89
CA ALA A 124 -16.76 -13.49 14.68
C ALA A 124 -16.04 -14.34 13.63
N LYS A 125 -16.29 -14.02 12.36
CA LYS A 125 -15.52 -14.59 11.25
C LYS A 125 -14.21 -13.82 11.09
N ALA A 126 -13.19 -14.46 10.52
CA ALA A 126 -11.88 -13.86 10.36
C ALA A 126 -11.92 -12.58 9.49
N GLU A 127 -12.85 -12.54 8.54
CA GLU A 127 -13.11 -11.42 7.64
C GLU A 127 -13.95 -10.28 8.24
N ASP A 128 -14.46 -10.43 9.46
CA ASP A 128 -15.27 -9.38 10.10
C ASP A 128 -14.40 -8.19 10.50
N LEU A 129 -14.96 -6.98 10.40
CA LEU A 129 -14.33 -5.79 10.98
C LEU A 129 -14.43 -5.83 12.50
N ASN A 130 -13.30 -5.66 13.16
CA ASN A 130 -13.25 -5.52 14.62
C ASN A 130 -13.67 -4.09 15.06
N ASP A 131 -13.92 -3.91 16.35
CA ASP A 131 -14.42 -2.66 16.93
C ASP A 131 -13.42 -1.51 16.75
N ASN A 132 -12.12 -1.77 16.89
CA ASN A 132 -11.06 -0.78 16.70
C ASN A 132 -11.02 -0.28 15.24
N GLN A 133 -11.22 -1.19 14.28
CA GLN A 133 -11.28 -0.89 12.86
C GLN A 133 -12.49 -0.02 12.53
N LYS A 134 -13.67 -0.42 12.98
CA LYS A 134 -14.89 0.39 12.81
C LYS A 134 -14.72 1.78 13.42
N LYS A 135 -14.07 1.87 14.59
CA LYS A 135 -13.78 3.14 15.27
C LYS A 135 -12.92 4.06 14.43
N PHE A 136 -11.71 3.65 14.01
CA PHE A 136 -10.85 4.56 13.25
C PHE A 136 -11.40 4.91 11.87
N LEU A 137 -12.16 4.00 11.24
CA LEU A 137 -12.79 4.27 9.95
C LEU A 137 -13.91 5.31 10.07
N LYS A 138 -14.68 5.27 11.16
CA LYS A 138 -15.86 6.11 11.35
C LYS A 138 -15.58 7.40 12.11
N GLU A 139 -14.92 7.29 13.26
CA GLU A 139 -14.69 8.41 14.18
C GLU A 139 -13.46 9.22 13.77
N ASP A 140 -12.38 8.55 13.38
CA ASP A 140 -11.11 9.22 13.02
C ASP A 140 -11.03 9.59 11.52
N ASN A 141 -12.05 9.25 10.72
CA ASN A 141 -12.09 9.43 9.25
C ASN A 141 -10.88 8.82 8.50
N LEU A 142 -10.20 7.85 9.10
CA LEU A 142 -8.97 7.27 8.59
C LEU A 142 -9.21 6.39 7.36
N ARG A 143 -8.35 6.49 6.35
CA ARG A 143 -8.46 5.71 5.10
C ARG A 143 -7.20 4.96 4.70
N HIS A 144 -6.08 5.06 5.43
CA HIS A 144 -4.86 4.33 5.13
C HIS A 144 -4.59 3.21 6.15
N ILE A 145 -4.81 1.95 5.76
CA ILE A 145 -4.79 0.81 6.68
C ILE A 145 -3.57 -0.07 6.40
N LEU A 146 -2.67 -0.20 7.38
CA LEU A 146 -1.50 -1.07 7.28
C LEU A 146 -1.81 -2.48 7.80
N ILE A 147 -1.79 -3.48 6.92
CA ILE A 147 -1.92 -4.89 7.29
C ILE A 147 -0.53 -5.55 7.43
N THR A 148 -0.34 -6.26 8.54
CA THR A 148 0.88 -7.04 8.79
C THR A 148 0.61 -8.54 8.72
N LYS A 149 -0.53 -8.99 9.23
CA LYS A 149 -0.89 -10.41 9.20
C LYS A 149 -2.27 -10.60 8.57
N ILE A 150 -2.37 -11.62 7.74
CA ILE A 150 -3.62 -12.14 7.21
C ILE A 150 -3.65 -13.65 7.41
N GLU A 151 -4.83 -14.20 7.68
CA GLU A 151 -5.01 -15.65 7.82
C GLU A 151 -4.90 -16.36 6.47
N SER A 152 -5.58 -15.85 5.43
CA SER A 152 -5.54 -16.39 4.07
C SER A 152 -5.84 -15.31 3.02
N PRO A 153 -5.54 -15.55 1.73
CA PRO A 153 -5.94 -14.67 0.63
C PRO A 153 -7.45 -14.45 0.55
N GLU A 154 -8.26 -15.48 0.79
CA GLU A 154 -9.73 -15.41 0.76
C GLU A 154 -10.25 -14.52 1.88
N VAL A 155 -9.72 -14.68 3.09
CA VAL A 155 -10.05 -13.83 4.24
C VAL A 155 -9.64 -12.38 3.97
N ALA A 156 -8.46 -12.13 3.38
CA ALA A 156 -8.01 -10.79 3.03
C ALA A 156 -8.96 -10.11 2.03
N ALA A 157 -9.36 -10.82 0.98
CA ALA A 157 -10.30 -10.31 -0.01
C ALA A 157 -11.68 -10.02 0.60
N ALA A 158 -12.21 -10.94 1.41
CA ALA A 158 -13.50 -10.79 2.08
C ALA A 158 -13.47 -9.63 3.11
N TRP A 159 -12.41 -9.54 3.92
CA TRP A 159 -12.21 -8.45 4.88
C TRP A 159 -12.12 -7.10 4.18
N ASN A 160 -11.37 -7.01 3.08
CA ASN A 160 -11.29 -5.78 2.30
C ASN A 160 -12.66 -5.40 1.74
N ASN A 161 -13.45 -6.35 1.23
CA ASN A 161 -14.81 -6.06 0.76
C ASN A 161 -15.74 -5.56 1.88
N ASN A 162 -15.64 -6.17 3.07
CA ASN A 162 -16.38 -5.72 4.26
C ASN A 162 -15.98 -4.30 4.68
N MET A 163 -14.67 -4.00 4.64
CA MET A 163 -14.12 -2.67 4.89
C MET A 163 -14.65 -1.64 3.89
N GLN A 164 -14.56 -1.94 2.58
CA GLN A 164 -15.03 -1.05 1.52
C GLN A 164 -16.54 -0.79 1.63
N ALA A 165 -17.33 -1.83 1.93
CA ALA A 165 -18.77 -1.69 2.16
C ALA A 165 -19.09 -0.80 3.37
N PHE A 166 -18.32 -0.94 4.46
CA PHE A 166 -18.48 -0.12 5.65
C PHE A 166 -18.17 1.35 5.37
N VAL A 167 -17.03 1.65 4.71
CA VAL A 167 -16.64 3.03 4.41
C VAL A 167 -17.49 3.69 3.33
N GLU A 168 -17.99 2.92 2.35
CA GLU A 168 -19.01 3.40 1.39
C GLU A 168 -20.29 3.86 2.12
N GLY A 169 -20.58 3.25 3.27
CA GLY A 169 -21.75 3.57 4.08
C GLY A 169 -21.63 4.79 4.98
N ILE A 170 -20.49 5.49 5.03
CA ILE A 170 -20.28 6.60 5.96
C ILE A 170 -19.65 7.83 5.28
N GLY A 171 -19.98 9.02 5.79
CA GLY A 171 -19.44 10.29 5.29
C GLY A 171 -19.62 10.46 3.78
N PHE A 172 -18.53 10.79 3.09
CA PHE A 172 -18.47 10.97 1.63
C PHE A 172 -18.21 9.66 0.86
N GLY A 173 -18.33 8.49 1.49
CA GLY A 173 -18.08 7.20 0.84
C GLY A 173 -16.64 7.02 0.34
N ILE A 174 -15.68 7.72 0.93
CA ILE A 174 -14.26 7.68 0.53
C ILE A 174 -13.73 6.25 0.80
N PRO A 175 -13.17 5.57 -0.20
CA PRO A 175 -12.71 4.19 -0.06
C PRO A 175 -11.50 4.10 0.88
N GLY A 176 -11.35 2.95 1.54
CA GLY A 176 -10.12 2.64 2.27
C GLY A 176 -9.01 2.21 1.31
N ASN A 177 -7.77 2.48 1.69
CA ASN A 177 -6.55 2.09 1.01
C ASN A 177 -5.77 1.15 1.93
N THR A 178 -5.78 -0.14 1.61
CA THR A 178 -5.03 -1.15 2.35
C THR A 178 -3.60 -1.22 1.82
N SER A 179 -2.63 -1.20 2.73
CA SER A 179 -1.21 -1.29 2.44
C SER A 179 -0.51 -2.40 3.22
N THR A 180 0.70 -2.73 2.78
CA THR A 180 1.51 -3.77 3.41
C THR A 180 2.99 -3.54 3.18
N ASP A 181 3.82 -3.95 4.14
CA ASP A 181 5.24 -4.20 3.91
C ASP A 181 5.46 -5.39 2.94
N PRO A 182 6.63 -5.52 2.28
CA PRO A 182 6.84 -6.49 1.22
C PRO A 182 6.45 -7.94 1.58
N ARG A 183 5.37 -8.47 1.00
CA ARG A 183 4.91 -9.84 1.30
C ARG A 183 5.70 -10.95 0.59
N HIS A 184 6.24 -10.64 -0.60
CA HIS A 184 6.87 -11.59 -1.51
C HIS A 184 8.36 -11.88 -1.20
N THR A 185 8.72 -12.05 0.06
CA THR A 185 10.10 -12.34 0.48
C THR A 185 10.24 -13.73 1.06
N ALA A 186 11.30 -14.46 0.71
CA ALA A 186 11.65 -15.73 1.35
C ALA A 186 12.01 -15.61 2.83
N THR A 187 12.25 -14.39 3.34
CA THR A 187 12.72 -14.12 4.70
C THR A 187 11.66 -13.35 5.50
N ILE A 188 11.14 -13.94 6.59
CA ILE A 188 10.14 -13.28 7.45
C ILE A 188 10.82 -12.78 8.73
N ASN A 189 10.71 -11.47 9.03
CA ASN A 189 11.10 -10.90 10.32
C ASN A 189 10.04 -9.91 10.82
N SER A 190 9.85 -9.84 12.14
CA SER A 190 8.85 -8.97 12.78
C SER A 190 9.23 -7.49 12.79
N GLU A 191 10.51 -7.18 12.58
CA GLU A 191 11.07 -5.84 12.78
C GLU A 191 10.99 -4.97 11.53
N PHE A 192 11.26 -5.53 10.34
CA PHE A 192 11.40 -4.77 9.10
C PHE A 192 10.43 -5.19 7.99
N ASN A 193 9.82 -6.38 8.12
CA ASN A 193 8.91 -6.90 7.13
C ASN A 193 7.82 -7.79 7.74
N ALA A 194 7.11 -7.27 8.73
CA ALA A 194 6.05 -8.00 9.42
C ALA A 194 4.91 -8.47 8.49
N GLY A 195 4.81 -7.88 7.29
CA GLY A 195 3.91 -8.27 6.19
C GLY A 195 4.33 -9.52 5.41
N ALA A 196 5.59 -9.96 5.53
CA ALA A 196 6.17 -11.06 4.75
C ALA A 196 5.43 -12.41 4.87
N GLY A 197 5.43 -13.18 3.78
CA GLY A 197 4.89 -14.54 3.70
C GLY A 197 3.40 -14.62 3.37
N GLY A 198 2.81 -15.76 3.73
CA GLY A 198 1.43 -16.13 3.39
C GLY A 198 1.36 -17.17 2.29
N LYS A 199 0.15 -17.38 1.75
CA LYS A 199 -0.11 -18.31 0.63
C LYS A 199 -0.07 -17.56 -0.71
N ILE A 200 1.07 -16.92 -0.99
CA ILE A 200 1.33 -16.15 -2.22
C ILE A 200 2.69 -16.56 -2.80
N SER A 201 3.05 -16.07 -3.99
CA SER A 201 4.35 -16.42 -4.57
C SER A 201 5.51 -15.84 -3.74
N MET A 202 6.62 -16.57 -3.66
CA MET A 202 7.79 -16.20 -2.85
C MET A 202 8.98 -15.97 -3.78
N TRP A 203 9.63 -14.83 -3.61
CA TRP A 203 10.69 -14.36 -4.51
C TRP A 203 11.96 -14.01 -3.75
N PRO A 204 13.12 -13.97 -4.42
CA PRO A 204 14.34 -13.43 -3.85
C PRO A 204 14.16 -11.97 -3.40
N ASP A 205 14.80 -11.60 -2.29
CA ASP A 205 14.89 -10.19 -1.86
C ASP A 205 15.70 -9.34 -2.87
N GLY A 206 15.74 -8.02 -2.64
CA GLY A 206 16.36 -7.05 -3.54
C GLY A 206 17.78 -7.43 -4.01
N LEU A 207 18.65 -7.92 -3.13
CA LEU A 207 20.01 -8.33 -3.54
C LEU A 207 19.99 -9.57 -4.42
N GLY A 208 19.09 -10.52 -4.15
CA GLY A 208 18.93 -11.72 -4.98
C GLY A 208 18.41 -11.36 -6.36
N MET A 209 17.48 -10.41 -6.44
CA MET A 209 17.02 -9.85 -7.71
C MET A 209 18.13 -9.10 -8.45
N ALA A 210 18.93 -8.30 -7.75
CA ALA A 210 20.03 -7.56 -8.34
C ALA A 210 21.12 -8.47 -8.91
N ALA A 211 21.33 -9.66 -8.31
CA ALA A 211 22.28 -10.65 -8.80
C ALA A 211 21.90 -11.27 -10.17
N THR A 212 20.69 -11.00 -10.68
CA THR A 212 20.32 -11.35 -12.07
C THR A 212 20.93 -10.39 -13.10
N PHE A 213 21.31 -9.17 -12.68
CA PHE A 213 21.71 -8.08 -13.57
C PHE A 213 20.67 -7.72 -14.64
N ASP A 214 19.40 -8.11 -14.43
CA ASP A 214 18.32 -7.93 -15.40
C ASP A 214 17.08 -7.25 -14.77
N PRO A 215 16.90 -5.94 -15.00
CA PRO A 215 15.70 -5.21 -14.56
C PRO A 215 14.40 -5.76 -15.15
N ALA A 216 14.42 -6.47 -16.29
CA ALA A 216 13.20 -7.04 -16.86
C ALA A 216 12.58 -8.10 -15.94
N ILE A 217 13.41 -8.89 -15.25
CA ILE A 217 12.96 -9.87 -14.24
C ILE A 217 12.28 -9.16 -13.07
N VAL A 218 12.84 -8.04 -12.60
CA VAL A 218 12.24 -7.25 -11.51
C VAL A 218 10.91 -6.62 -11.92
N LYS A 219 10.78 -6.20 -13.19
CA LYS A 219 9.53 -5.69 -13.74
C LYS A 219 8.46 -6.79 -13.82
N GLU A 220 8.83 -7.98 -14.27
CA GLU A 220 7.92 -9.15 -14.30
C GLU A 220 7.47 -9.55 -12.90
N PHE A 221 8.40 -9.61 -11.94
CA PHE A 221 8.09 -9.78 -10.54
C PHE A 221 7.06 -8.74 -10.06
N GLY A 222 7.30 -7.46 -10.30
CA GLY A 222 6.38 -6.39 -9.90
C GLY A 222 4.98 -6.56 -10.48
N HIS A 223 4.90 -6.98 -11.75
CA HIS A 223 3.62 -7.25 -12.43
C HIS A 223 2.84 -8.42 -11.81
N ILE A 224 3.53 -9.51 -11.45
CA ILE A 224 2.91 -10.67 -10.79
C ILE A 224 2.48 -10.29 -9.37
N ALA A 225 3.37 -9.65 -8.61
CA ALA A 225 3.13 -9.27 -7.23
C ALA A 225 1.96 -8.28 -7.08
N ALA A 226 1.84 -7.31 -8.00
CA ALA A 226 0.71 -6.38 -8.01
C ALA A 226 -0.64 -7.08 -8.19
N GLN A 227 -0.71 -8.06 -9.09
CA GLN A 227 -1.95 -8.82 -9.31
C GLN A 227 -2.36 -9.62 -8.07
N GLU A 228 -1.39 -10.25 -7.40
CA GLU A 228 -1.64 -10.93 -6.13
C GLU A 228 -2.09 -9.94 -5.05
N TYR A 229 -1.44 -8.78 -4.90
CA TYR A 229 -1.85 -7.74 -3.95
C TYR A 229 -3.27 -7.25 -4.20
N ARG A 230 -3.63 -6.99 -5.46
CA ARG A 230 -5.00 -6.61 -5.82
C ARG A 230 -6.01 -7.71 -5.52
N ALA A 231 -5.65 -8.98 -5.67
CA ALA A 231 -6.51 -10.09 -5.28
C ALA A 231 -6.76 -10.14 -3.76
N LEU A 232 -5.79 -9.72 -2.96
CA LEU A 232 -5.88 -9.59 -1.50
C LEU A 232 -6.57 -8.29 -1.04
N GLY A 233 -6.96 -7.40 -1.97
CA GLY A 233 -7.53 -6.08 -1.64
C GLY A 233 -6.49 -5.01 -1.28
N ILE A 234 -5.21 -5.29 -1.47
CA ILE A 234 -4.10 -4.37 -1.19
C ILE A 234 -3.94 -3.42 -2.39
N SER A 235 -3.85 -2.12 -2.12
CA SER A 235 -3.70 -1.06 -3.14
C SER A 235 -2.41 -0.27 -3.00
N THR A 236 -1.66 -0.43 -1.91
CA THR A 236 -0.38 0.26 -1.71
C THR A 236 0.68 -0.72 -1.20
N ALA A 237 1.81 -0.79 -1.89
CA ALA A 237 2.98 -1.52 -1.43
C ALA A 237 3.94 -0.54 -0.75
N LEU A 238 4.34 -0.81 0.50
CA LEU A 238 5.37 -0.03 1.21
C LEU A 238 6.77 -0.45 0.74
N SER A 239 6.98 -0.42 -0.58
CA SER A 239 8.13 -0.94 -1.30
C SER A 239 8.21 -0.27 -2.68
N PRO A 240 9.37 -0.34 -3.37
CA PRO A 240 10.62 -1.01 -3.01
C PRO A 240 11.50 -0.23 -2.02
N GLN A 241 12.41 -0.96 -1.35
CA GLN A 241 13.56 -0.36 -0.66
C GLN A 241 14.67 -0.12 -1.69
N ILE A 242 14.91 1.16 -2.02
CA ILE A 242 15.82 1.58 -3.11
C ILE A 242 17.05 2.31 -2.58
N ASP A 243 17.31 2.15 -1.28
CA ASP A 243 18.52 2.62 -0.64
C ASP A 243 19.76 2.02 -1.31
N LEU A 244 20.83 2.81 -1.44
CA LEU A 244 22.11 2.30 -1.94
C LEU A 244 22.83 1.56 -0.81
N GLY A 245 23.06 0.25 -0.97
CA GLY A 245 23.64 -0.62 0.05
C GLY A 245 25.15 -0.48 0.20
N THR A 246 25.63 0.68 0.64
CA THR A 246 27.08 0.99 0.75
C THR A 246 27.73 0.56 2.06
N GLU A 247 26.93 0.27 3.09
CA GLU A 247 27.42 -0.19 4.39
C GLU A 247 27.01 -1.67 4.63
N PRO A 248 27.92 -2.63 4.41
CA PRO A 248 27.60 -4.05 4.46
C PRO A 248 27.23 -4.58 5.84
N ARG A 249 27.53 -3.85 6.92
CA ARG A 249 27.07 -4.20 8.28
C ARG A 249 25.60 -3.85 8.52
N TRP A 250 25.00 -3.01 7.67
CA TRP A 250 23.61 -2.61 7.82
C TRP A 250 22.67 -3.79 7.59
N TYR A 251 21.85 -4.09 8.60
CA TYR A 251 20.99 -5.28 8.62
C TYR A 251 20.07 -5.38 7.39
N ARG A 252 19.58 -4.24 6.88
CA ARG A 252 18.62 -4.21 5.77
C ARG A 252 19.29 -4.18 4.39
N ILE A 253 20.62 -4.35 4.29
CA ILE A 253 21.32 -4.34 3.01
C ILE A 253 20.76 -5.38 2.03
N ALA A 254 20.32 -6.54 2.53
CA ALA A 254 19.72 -7.62 1.72
C ALA A 254 18.45 -7.19 0.97
N MET A 255 17.74 -6.19 1.49
CA MET A 255 16.50 -5.65 0.89
C MET A 255 16.77 -4.61 -0.19
N THR A 256 18.00 -4.11 -0.32
CA THR A 256 18.41 -3.16 -1.37
C THR A 256 18.70 -3.87 -2.68
N PHE A 257 18.89 -3.11 -3.78
CA PHE A 257 19.43 -3.66 -5.04
C PHE A 257 20.96 -3.56 -5.14
N GLY A 258 21.67 -3.35 -4.03
CA GLY A 258 23.12 -3.33 -3.94
C GLY A 258 23.74 -1.93 -3.89
N GLU A 259 25.06 -1.88 -4.05
CA GLU A 259 25.88 -0.68 -3.89
C GLU A 259 26.04 0.16 -5.17
N SER A 260 25.68 -0.40 -6.33
CA SER A 260 25.85 0.26 -7.63
C SER A 260 24.73 1.26 -7.88
N PRO A 261 25.02 2.58 -7.99
CA PRO A 261 23.97 3.58 -8.17
C PRO A 261 23.15 3.37 -9.44
N LEU A 262 23.79 2.94 -10.54
CA LEU A 262 23.12 2.71 -11.82
C LEU A 262 22.23 1.46 -11.78
N MET A 263 22.77 0.34 -11.26
CA MET A 263 21.98 -0.89 -11.14
C MET A 263 20.77 -0.69 -10.23
N THR A 264 20.97 -0.10 -9.05
CA THR A 264 19.87 0.19 -8.12
C THR A 264 18.83 1.13 -8.74
N THR A 265 19.27 2.09 -9.57
CA THR A 265 18.36 2.98 -10.32
C THR A 265 17.48 2.19 -11.30
N ASP A 266 18.08 1.31 -12.09
CA ASP A 266 17.35 0.56 -13.12
C ASP A 266 16.41 -0.49 -12.51
N MET A 267 16.87 -1.19 -11.46
CA MET A 267 16.06 -2.16 -10.71
C MET A 267 14.89 -1.47 -9.98
N ALA A 268 15.12 -0.31 -9.36
CA ALA A 268 14.07 0.49 -8.73
C ALA A 268 13.00 0.91 -9.73
N ARG A 269 13.42 1.46 -10.89
CA ARG A 269 12.50 1.87 -11.96
C ARG A 269 11.62 0.69 -12.41
N ALA A 270 12.25 -0.44 -12.70
CA ALA A 270 11.57 -1.65 -13.14
C ALA A 270 10.54 -2.17 -12.12
N TYR A 271 10.91 -2.22 -10.85
CA TYR A 271 10.01 -2.65 -9.77
C TYR A 271 8.76 -1.78 -9.73
N ILE A 272 8.94 -0.46 -9.72
CA ILE A 272 7.85 0.52 -9.58
C ILE A 272 6.94 0.46 -10.82
N ASP A 273 7.52 0.40 -12.02
CA ASP A 273 6.76 0.25 -13.26
C ASP A 273 5.89 -1.02 -13.24
N GLY A 274 6.45 -2.13 -12.75
CA GLY A 274 5.74 -3.41 -12.63
C GLY A 274 4.57 -3.35 -11.65
N PHE A 275 4.75 -2.67 -10.51
CA PHE A 275 3.70 -2.54 -9.49
C PHE A 275 2.56 -1.59 -9.89
N GLN A 276 2.89 -0.44 -10.46
CA GLN A 276 1.92 0.63 -10.66
C GLN A 276 1.17 0.55 -12.00
N THR A 277 1.73 -0.10 -13.01
CA THR A 277 1.19 0.02 -14.38
C THR A 277 0.24 -1.12 -14.72
N SER A 278 -1.02 -0.77 -14.97
CA SER A 278 -2.01 -1.63 -15.63
C SER A 278 -1.93 -1.46 -17.15
N PHE A 279 -2.34 -2.50 -17.89
CA PHE A 279 -2.27 -2.54 -19.35
C PHE A 279 -3.60 -3.02 -19.96
N GLY A 280 -3.84 -2.65 -21.22
CA GLY A 280 -4.96 -3.15 -22.01
C GLY A 280 -6.31 -2.87 -21.33
N LYS A 281 -7.14 -3.91 -21.18
CA LYS A 281 -8.48 -3.78 -20.57
C LYS A 281 -8.47 -3.44 -19.08
N ASP A 282 -7.33 -3.65 -18.42
CA ASP A 282 -7.19 -3.37 -16.99
C ASP A 282 -6.77 -1.92 -16.73
N GLU A 283 -6.26 -1.21 -17.75
CA GLU A 283 -5.93 0.20 -17.69
C GLU A 283 -7.20 1.06 -17.70
N ILE A 284 -7.31 1.98 -16.74
CA ILE A 284 -8.39 2.97 -16.64
C ILE A 284 -7.92 4.29 -17.25
N LYS A 285 -6.76 4.81 -16.82
CA LYS A 285 -6.21 6.08 -17.29
C LYS A 285 -4.73 6.20 -16.95
N ASP A 286 -3.91 6.66 -17.91
CA ASP A 286 -2.49 6.99 -17.71
C ASP A 286 -1.67 5.86 -17.06
N GLY A 287 -1.96 4.61 -17.41
CA GLY A 287 -1.35 3.41 -16.81
C GLY A 287 -1.92 3.01 -15.45
N TRP A 288 -2.76 3.83 -14.80
CA TRP A 288 -3.48 3.44 -13.59
C TRP A 288 -4.68 2.58 -13.95
N GLY A 289 -4.95 1.54 -13.15
CA GLY A 289 -6.03 0.61 -13.43
C GLY A 289 -6.29 -0.45 -12.37
N TYR A 290 -7.07 -1.47 -12.73
CA TYR A 290 -7.56 -2.49 -11.80
C TYR A 290 -6.44 -3.37 -11.21
N LYS A 291 -5.31 -3.49 -11.92
CA LYS A 291 -4.14 -4.27 -11.51
C LYS A 291 -3.02 -3.42 -10.90
N SER A 292 -3.21 -2.10 -10.82
CA SER A 292 -2.22 -1.17 -10.29
C SER A 292 -2.18 -1.18 -8.77
N VAL A 293 -0.97 -1.22 -8.21
CA VAL A 293 -0.68 -1.02 -6.79
C VAL A 293 0.26 0.16 -6.67
N ASN A 294 -0.07 1.13 -5.82
CA ASN A 294 0.78 2.29 -5.55
C ASN A 294 2.10 1.82 -4.94
N ALA A 295 3.23 2.18 -5.54
CA ALA A 295 4.54 1.93 -4.94
C ALA A 295 4.93 3.11 -4.06
N MET A 296 5.35 2.80 -2.83
CA MET A 296 5.94 3.77 -1.91
C MET A 296 7.44 3.52 -1.80
N VAL A 297 8.22 4.31 -2.53
CA VAL A 297 9.68 4.16 -2.52
C VAL A 297 10.26 4.60 -1.20
N LYS A 298 11.23 3.82 -0.71
CA LYS A 298 11.85 4.06 0.58
C LYS A 298 13.35 3.79 0.60
N HIS A 299 14.13 4.49 1.42
CA HIS A 299 13.71 5.54 2.36
C HIS A 299 14.36 6.85 1.95
N TRP A 300 13.58 7.84 1.53
CA TRP A 300 14.14 9.12 1.09
C TRP A 300 14.95 9.78 2.22
N PRO A 301 16.19 10.23 1.96
CA PRO A 301 16.90 10.32 0.68
C PRO A 301 17.94 9.21 0.44
N GLY A 302 17.89 8.11 1.18
CA GLY A 302 18.76 6.95 1.09
C GLY A 302 19.34 6.56 2.45
N GLY A 303 19.00 5.35 2.91
CA GLY A 303 19.38 4.84 4.23
C GLY A 303 20.70 4.06 4.29
N GLY A 304 21.16 3.44 3.20
CA GLY A 304 22.24 2.45 3.27
C GLY A 304 23.66 2.96 3.54
N ALA A 305 23.80 4.22 3.96
CA ALA A 305 25.06 4.84 4.40
C ALA A 305 25.15 4.94 5.94
N GLU A 306 24.36 4.16 6.67
CA GLU A 306 24.26 4.21 8.13
C GLU A 306 25.63 4.20 8.83
N GLU A 307 25.81 5.12 9.79
CA GLU A 307 27.03 5.18 10.58
C GLU A 307 27.25 3.86 11.32
N ALA A 308 28.37 3.20 11.01
CA ALA A 308 28.75 1.89 11.55
C ALA A 308 27.73 0.76 11.27
N GLY A 309 26.84 0.93 10.28
CA GLY A 309 25.83 -0.07 9.90
C GLY A 309 24.68 -0.22 10.89
N ARG A 310 24.52 0.72 11.81
CA ARG A 310 23.45 0.69 12.81
C ARG A 310 22.17 1.24 12.22
N ASP A 311 21.07 0.50 12.37
CA ASP A 311 19.81 0.88 11.74
C ASP A 311 19.14 2.10 12.40
N GLY A 312 18.66 3.04 11.59
CA GLY A 312 17.96 4.24 12.02
C GLY A 312 16.63 4.03 12.77
N HIS A 313 16.09 2.81 12.85
CA HIS A 313 15.00 2.51 13.80
C HIS A 313 15.40 2.75 15.26
N TRP A 314 16.71 2.74 15.54
CA TRP A 314 17.26 2.87 16.87
C TRP A 314 18.06 4.16 17.03
N ALA A 315 18.01 4.76 18.23
CA ALA A 315 18.68 6.02 18.51
C ALA A 315 20.21 5.99 18.26
N TYR A 316 20.82 4.81 18.36
CA TYR A 316 22.24 4.60 18.11
C TYR A 316 22.61 4.49 16.61
N GLY A 317 21.62 4.35 15.72
CA GLY A 317 21.76 4.33 14.25
C GLY A 317 21.20 5.58 13.57
N LYS A 318 21.07 6.69 14.30
CA LYS A 318 20.37 7.88 13.79
C LYS A 318 21.10 8.67 12.70
N PHE A 319 22.33 8.32 12.32
CA PHE A 319 23.13 9.11 11.39
C PHE A 319 23.43 8.34 10.10
N ALA A 320 23.05 8.92 8.97
CA ALA A 320 23.58 8.53 7.67
C ALA A 320 24.78 9.41 7.33
N VAL A 321 25.94 8.79 7.08
CA VAL A 321 27.21 9.47 6.83
C VAL A 321 27.77 9.07 5.46
N TYR A 322 28.50 9.97 4.80
CA TYR A 322 28.92 9.77 3.40
C TYR A 322 30.45 9.85 3.23
N PRO A 323 31.22 8.88 3.75
CA PRO A 323 32.65 8.78 3.46
C PRO A 323 32.90 8.78 1.94
N GLY A 324 33.92 9.51 1.50
CA GLY A 324 34.19 9.68 0.07
C GLY A 324 33.26 10.66 -0.65
N LYS A 325 32.43 11.43 0.07
CA LYS A 325 31.57 12.50 -0.46
C LYS A 325 30.61 12.01 -1.57
N ASN A 326 30.06 10.81 -1.38
CA ASN A 326 29.21 10.12 -2.35
C ASN A 326 27.70 10.39 -2.19
N TRP A 327 27.30 11.33 -1.33
CA TRP A 327 25.90 11.71 -1.06
C TRP A 327 25.01 11.78 -2.31
N GLU A 328 25.46 12.47 -3.37
CA GLU A 328 24.68 12.64 -4.59
C GLU A 328 24.27 11.30 -5.23
N LYS A 329 25.13 10.28 -5.12
CA LYS A 329 24.84 8.94 -5.68
C LYS A 329 23.71 8.24 -4.94
N HIS A 330 23.50 8.51 -3.66
CA HIS A 330 22.36 7.95 -2.90
C HIS A 330 21.01 8.50 -3.38
N LEU A 331 21.01 9.66 -4.05
CA LEU A 331 19.81 10.26 -4.65
C LEU A 331 19.48 9.66 -6.02
N TYR A 332 20.39 8.95 -6.68
CA TYR A 332 20.18 8.46 -8.04
C TYR A 332 18.98 7.50 -8.16
N PRO A 333 18.83 6.48 -7.29
CA PRO A 333 17.69 5.57 -7.37
C PRO A 333 16.34 6.27 -7.33
N PHE A 334 16.24 7.36 -6.55
CA PHE A 334 15.03 8.19 -6.50
C PHE A 334 14.90 9.07 -7.75
N THR A 335 15.86 9.96 -7.96
CA THR A 335 15.76 11.08 -8.90
C THR A 335 15.93 10.69 -10.36
N LYS A 336 16.56 9.54 -10.62
CA LYS A 336 16.78 9.00 -11.96
C LYS A 336 15.98 7.73 -12.23
N GLY A 337 15.49 7.06 -11.18
CA GLY A 337 14.70 5.83 -11.27
C GLY A 337 13.26 6.09 -10.88
N ALA A 338 12.98 6.15 -9.57
CA ALA A 338 11.63 6.26 -9.02
C ALA A 338 10.81 7.44 -9.55
N PHE A 339 11.43 8.59 -9.81
CA PHE A 339 10.75 9.79 -10.33
C PHE A 339 10.84 9.91 -11.85
N LYS A 340 11.35 8.87 -12.52
CA LYS A 340 11.55 8.81 -13.99
C LYS A 340 11.28 7.40 -14.47
N LEU A 341 10.03 7.00 -14.36
CA LEU A 341 9.56 5.70 -14.84
C LEU A 341 9.41 5.68 -16.36
N ASP A 342 9.58 4.50 -16.96
CA ASP A 342 9.38 4.32 -18.40
C ASP A 342 7.88 4.15 -18.71
N GLY A 343 7.11 3.63 -17.75
CA GLY A 343 5.68 3.43 -17.85
C GLY A 343 4.87 4.72 -17.94
N LYS A 344 3.55 4.55 -18.09
CA LYS A 344 2.61 5.68 -18.23
C LYS A 344 2.39 6.44 -16.91
N THR A 345 2.67 5.81 -15.77
CA THR A 345 2.52 6.41 -14.43
C THR A 345 3.62 7.41 -14.07
N LYS A 346 4.73 7.45 -14.85
CA LYS A 346 5.84 8.43 -14.84
C LYS A 346 6.68 8.56 -13.57
N GLU A 347 6.11 8.36 -12.40
CA GLU A 347 6.81 8.43 -11.11
C GLU A 347 6.17 7.52 -10.05
N ALA A 348 6.92 7.21 -9.00
CA ALA A 348 6.40 6.51 -7.84
C ALA A 348 5.28 7.32 -7.16
N SER A 349 4.17 6.67 -6.84
CA SER A 349 3.00 7.29 -6.25
C SER A 349 3.27 7.88 -4.87
N ALA A 350 4.17 7.27 -4.10
CA ALA A 350 4.52 7.74 -2.76
C ALA A 350 6.02 7.61 -2.46
N VAL A 351 6.47 8.43 -1.50
CA VAL A 351 7.81 8.42 -0.92
C VAL A 351 7.70 8.33 0.59
N MET A 352 8.52 7.48 1.20
CA MET A 352 8.66 7.37 2.65
C MET A 352 10.02 7.95 3.09
N PRO A 353 10.07 9.04 3.87
CA PRO A 353 11.31 9.56 4.43
C PRO A 353 11.92 8.64 5.47
N TYR A 354 13.26 8.61 5.56
CA TYR A 354 13.97 7.78 6.53
C TYR A 354 14.07 8.39 7.92
N TYR A 355 14.34 7.59 8.95
CA TYR A 355 14.51 8.06 10.34
C TYR A 355 15.79 8.87 10.53
N THR A 356 16.79 8.57 9.72
CA THR A 356 18.14 9.07 9.92
C THR A 356 18.20 10.57 9.76
N ILE A 357 19.26 11.12 10.33
CA ILE A 357 19.79 12.43 10.08
C ILE A 357 20.82 12.24 8.97
N THR A 358 20.52 12.74 7.77
CA THR A 358 21.49 12.83 6.69
C THR A 358 22.51 13.91 7.05
N TYR A 359 23.64 13.46 7.60
CA TYR A 359 24.57 14.32 8.33
C TYR A 359 25.37 15.24 7.40
N GLY A 360 25.38 16.54 7.73
CA GLY A 360 26.23 17.54 7.08
C GLY A 360 25.84 17.87 5.62
N GLN A 361 24.66 17.47 5.15
CA GLN A 361 24.20 17.75 3.77
C GLN A 361 23.23 18.93 3.67
N ASP A 362 22.66 19.39 4.79
CA ASP A 362 21.82 20.60 4.83
C ASP A 362 22.72 21.85 4.80
N PRO A 363 22.61 22.73 3.78
CA PRO A 363 23.43 23.94 3.66
C PRO A 363 23.26 24.93 4.81
N SER A 364 22.15 24.87 5.56
CA SER A 364 21.93 25.69 6.75
C SER A 364 22.72 25.22 7.98
N GLY A 365 23.36 24.03 7.89
CA GLY A 365 24.06 23.40 9.01
C GLY A 365 23.16 22.61 9.96
N ASN A 366 21.85 22.57 9.70
CA ASN A 366 20.90 21.82 10.51
C ASN A 366 21.06 20.30 10.31
N ASN A 367 21.01 19.56 11.41
CA ASN A 367 21.12 18.09 11.41
C ASN A 367 19.90 17.52 12.14
N VAL A 368 18.79 17.39 11.41
CA VAL A 368 17.51 16.86 11.91
C VAL A 368 17.10 15.63 11.12
N ALA A 369 16.24 14.79 11.71
CA ALA A 369 15.75 13.58 11.05
C ALA A 369 15.05 13.92 9.72
N ASN A 370 15.24 13.08 8.70
CA ASN A 370 14.87 13.40 7.33
C ASN A 370 13.36 13.69 7.16
N GLY A 371 12.50 12.99 7.90
CA GLY A 371 11.05 13.28 7.93
C GLY A 371 10.67 14.66 8.47
N TYR A 372 11.55 15.30 9.25
CA TYR A 372 11.37 16.63 9.83
C TYR A 372 12.21 17.73 9.14
N SER A 373 13.05 17.35 8.17
CA SER A 373 13.95 18.29 7.51
C SER A 373 13.22 19.04 6.40
N LYS A 374 13.06 20.36 6.56
CA LYS A 374 12.60 21.25 5.47
C LYS A 374 13.51 21.11 4.25
N TYR A 375 14.81 21.01 4.44
CA TYR A 375 15.74 20.88 3.31
C TYR A 375 15.51 19.56 2.55
N MET A 376 15.40 18.43 3.25
CA MET A 376 15.21 17.13 2.57
C MET A 376 13.84 17.00 1.93
N ILE A 377 12.78 17.44 2.61
CA ILE A 377 11.40 17.26 2.12
C ILE A 377 10.97 18.40 1.21
N THR A 378 11.14 19.65 1.62
CA THR A 378 10.67 20.79 0.82
C THR A 378 11.70 21.16 -0.25
N ASP A 379 12.92 21.49 0.14
CA ASP A 379 13.86 22.12 -0.78
C ASP A 379 14.41 21.14 -1.82
N LEU A 380 14.74 19.90 -1.41
CA LEU A 380 15.18 18.85 -2.33
C LEU A 380 14.01 18.14 -3.01
N LEU A 381 13.18 17.42 -2.25
CA LEU A 381 12.16 16.53 -2.84
C LEU A 381 11.09 17.32 -3.61
N ARG A 382 10.43 18.30 -2.96
CA ARG A 382 9.36 19.08 -3.60
C ARG A 382 9.89 20.10 -4.62
N MET A 383 10.88 20.92 -4.26
CA MET A 383 11.28 22.07 -5.09
C MET A 383 12.32 21.70 -6.15
N LYS A 384 13.45 21.10 -5.75
CA LYS A 384 14.55 20.79 -6.69
C LYS A 384 14.22 19.64 -7.63
N TYR A 385 13.60 18.58 -7.10
CA TYR A 385 13.27 17.37 -7.88
C TYR A 385 11.81 17.31 -8.33
N ASN A 386 10.99 18.32 -7.99
CA ASN A 386 9.63 18.48 -8.47
C ASN A 386 8.74 17.24 -8.25
N TYR A 387 8.90 16.57 -7.12
CA TYR A 387 8.07 15.42 -6.76
C TYR A 387 6.75 15.91 -6.14
N ASP A 388 5.62 15.57 -6.74
CA ASP A 388 4.29 16.01 -6.27
C ASP A 388 3.43 14.88 -5.68
N GLY A 389 3.94 13.64 -5.67
CA GLY A 389 3.27 12.49 -5.06
C GLY A 389 3.17 12.55 -3.52
N VAL A 390 2.70 11.46 -2.92
CA VAL A 390 2.43 11.40 -1.48
C VAL A 390 3.74 11.29 -0.69
N VAL A 391 3.92 12.10 0.36
CA VAL A 391 5.00 11.91 1.34
C VAL A 391 4.40 11.32 2.61
N CYS A 392 4.72 10.06 2.91
CA CYS A 392 4.23 9.34 4.07
C CYS A 392 5.32 9.23 5.13
N GLY A 393 5.13 9.89 6.28
CA GLY A 393 6.01 9.72 7.43
C GLY A 393 5.96 8.29 7.99
N TYR A 394 7.04 7.85 8.64
CA TYR A 394 7.08 6.54 9.30
C TYR A 394 6.45 6.59 10.71
N SER A 395 5.80 5.50 11.14
CA SER A 395 5.12 5.37 12.44
C SER A 395 6.01 5.66 13.67
N ALA A 396 7.31 5.40 13.62
CA ALA A 396 8.26 5.67 14.71
C ALA A 396 8.83 7.10 14.72
N GLN A 397 8.62 7.89 13.65
CA GLN A 397 9.13 9.26 13.60
C GLN A 397 8.31 10.20 14.49
N MET A 398 7.02 9.94 14.70
CA MET A 398 6.05 10.85 15.34
C MET A 398 6.00 10.73 16.88
N GLY A 399 7.03 10.16 17.50
CA GLY A 399 7.22 10.10 18.95
C GLY A 399 7.46 11.48 19.59
N PRO A 400 7.19 11.63 20.91
CA PRO A 400 7.47 12.88 21.61
C PRO A 400 8.95 13.26 21.47
N PRO A 401 9.30 14.57 21.43
CA PRO A 401 10.65 15.08 21.16
C PRO A 401 11.75 14.67 22.16
N ASN A 402 11.42 13.87 23.18
CA ASN A 402 12.31 13.49 24.28
C ASN A 402 13.22 12.28 23.95
N GLY A 403 13.50 12.02 22.66
CA GLY A 403 14.53 11.06 22.24
C GLY A 403 14.16 9.57 22.38
N ALA A 404 12.90 9.25 22.71
CA ALA A 404 12.41 7.88 22.66
C ALA A 404 11.62 7.64 21.37
N MET A 405 12.21 6.93 20.41
CA MET A 405 11.49 6.39 19.25
C MET A 405 10.60 5.25 19.73
N TYR A 406 9.38 5.58 20.16
CA TYR A 406 8.32 4.59 20.26
C TYR A 406 7.58 4.54 18.92
N PRO A 407 7.15 3.35 18.44
CA PRO A 407 6.23 3.26 17.32
C PRO A 407 4.94 3.98 17.72
N THR A 408 4.77 5.23 17.28
CA THR A 408 3.53 5.96 17.48
C THR A 408 2.47 5.48 16.51
N LYS A 409 1.23 5.50 16.97
CA LYS A 409 0.04 4.94 16.32
C LYS A 409 -0.36 5.60 15.00
N PHE A 410 0.37 6.61 14.54
CA PHE A 410 0.00 7.45 13.40
C PHE A 410 1.24 7.85 12.59
N GLY A 411 1.29 7.46 11.33
CA GLY A 411 2.08 8.17 10.31
C GLY A 411 1.21 9.27 9.71
N VAL A 412 1.76 10.47 9.51
CA VAL A 412 1.07 11.53 8.76
C VAL A 412 1.55 11.49 7.31
N GLY A 413 0.62 11.26 6.40
CA GLY A 413 0.78 11.50 4.98
C GLY A 413 0.47 12.96 4.67
N THR A 414 1.42 13.70 4.12
CA THR A 414 1.14 15.02 3.55
C THR A 414 0.86 14.86 2.06
N CYS A 415 -0.41 14.90 1.68
CA CYS A 415 -0.83 15.16 0.32
C CYS A 415 -1.10 16.67 0.21
N ARG A 416 -0.48 17.35 -0.76
CA ARG A 416 -1.05 18.60 -1.26
C ARG A 416 -2.18 18.19 -2.20
N TYR A 417 -3.38 18.69 -1.96
CA TYR A 417 -4.51 18.63 -2.89
C TYR A 417 -4.50 19.86 -3.79
#